data_AF-A0A382IQW0-F1
#
_entry.id   AF-A0A382IQW0-F1
#
_cell.length_a   1.000
_cell.length_b   1.000
_cell.length_c   1.000
_cell.angle_alpha   90.00
_cell.angle_beta   90.00
_cell.angle_gamma   90.00
#
_symmetry.space_group_name_H-M   'P 1'
#
loop_
_entity.id
_entity.type
_entity.pdbx_description
1 polymer ?
#
loop_
_entity_poly.entity_id
_entity_poly.type
_entity_poly.pdbx_seq_one_letter_code
_entity_poly.pdbx_strand_id
1 'polypeptide(L)'
;MTIDQIAIFGIIILTFILFIWGKMRYDLVSMIALCVLFIMDELLGGKTSNLISNPSNIFLGFGHPAVITVAAVLIISSALRNSGVVDFISRKITPLSKFQIVHISSLSGVVAIFSAIMNNVGALALMIPVAI
;
A
#
# COMPACT_ATOMS: atom_id res chain seq x y z
N MET A 1 -27.90 8.31 12.16
CA MET A 1 -27.01 8.04 11.01
C MET A 1 -27.76 8.50 9.78
N THR A 2 -27.18 9.35 8.94
CA THR A 2 -27.80 9.69 7.65
C THR A 2 -27.78 8.46 6.74
N ILE A 3 -28.71 8.39 5.79
CA ILE A 3 -28.76 7.29 4.80
C ILE A 3 -27.41 7.18 4.07
N ASP A 4 -26.81 8.33 3.76
CA ASP A 4 -25.46 8.46 3.19
C ASP A 4 -24.38 7.81 4.08
N GLN A 5 -24.40 8.05 5.40
CA GLN A 5 -23.44 7.43 6.32
C GLN A 5 -23.61 5.91 6.38
N ILE A 6 -24.84 5.41 6.39
CA ILE A 6 -25.10 3.96 6.41
C ILE A 6 -24.58 3.32 5.12
N ALA A 7 -24.81 3.97 3.97
CA ALA A 7 -24.32 3.49 2.69
C ALA A 7 -22.79 3.42 2.65
N ILE A 8 -22.08 4.47 3.07
CA ILE A 8 -20.62 4.48 3.03
C ILE A 8 -20.01 3.46 4.00
N PHE A 9 -20.58 3.30 5.20
CA PHE A 9 -20.13 2.25 6.12
C PHE A 9 -20.37 0.85 5.54
N GLY A 10 -21.51 0.62 4.87
CA GLY A 10 -21.79 -0.62 4.16
C GLY A 10 -20.75 -0.94 3.07
N ILE A 11 -20.40 0.07 2.25
CA ILE A 11 -19.38 -0.07 1.20
C ILE A 11 -18.01 -0.37 1.79
N ILE A 12 -17.63 0.31 2.87
CA ILE A 12 -16.35 0.08 3.55
C ILE A 12 -16.28 -1.35 4.10
N ILE A 13 -17.30 -1.80 4.83
CA ILE A 13 -17.36 -3.15 5.41
C ILE A 13 -17.29 -4.21 4.30
N LEU A 14 -18.06 -4.04 3.23
CA LEU A 14 -18.03 -4.92 2.06
C LEU A 14 -16.62 -4.99 1.46
N THR A 15 -15.98 -3.85 1.26
CA THR A 15 -14.62 -3.75 0.69
C THR A 15 -13.61 -4.48 1.57
N PHE A 16 -13.68 -4.31 2.89
CA PHE A 16 -12.82 -5.04 3.83
C PHE A 16 -13.04 -6.55 3.77
N ILE A 17 -14.29 -7.02 3.69
CA ILE A 17 -14.59 -8.44 3.55
C ILE A 17 -13.97 -9.00 2.26
N LEU A 18 -14.08 -8.27 1.14
CA LEU A 18 -13.46 -8.68 -0.12
C LEU A 18 -11.93 -8.71 -0.04
N PHE A 19 -11.31 -7.76 0.65
CA PHE A 19 -9.85 -7.77 0.88
C PHE A 19 -9.40 -8.96 1.72
N ILE A 20 -10.15 -9.30 2.78
CA ILE A 20 -9.83 -10.43 3.65
C ILE A 20 -10.02 -11.76 2.93
N TRP A 21 -11.01 -11.86 2.03
CA TRP A 21 -11.24 -13.09 1.25
C TRP A 21 -10.01 -13.48 0.42
N GLY A 22 -9.27 -12.50 -0.11
CA GLY A 22 -8.00 -12.73 -0.80
C GLY A 22 -8.09 -13.52 -2.12
N LYS A 23 -9.29 -13.87 -2.60
CA LYS A 23 -9.48 -14.54 -3.90
C LYS A 23 -9.33 -13.59 -5.09
N MET A 24 -9.70 -12.33 -4.92
CA MET A 24 -9.65 -11.32 -5.98
C MET A 24 -8.40 -10.46 -5.83
N ARG A 25 -7.82 -10.02 -6.95
CA ARG A 25 -6.73 -9.04 -6.93
C ARG A 25 -7.20 -7.77 -6.23
N TYR A 26 -6.37 -7.20 -5.37
CA TYR A 26 -6.68 -5.98 -4.61
C TYR A 26 -7.07 -4.81 -5.53
N ASP A 27 -6.43 -4.69 -6.69
CA ASP A 27 -6.75 -3.69 -7.72
C ASP A 27 -8.19 -3.83 -8.25
N LEU A 28 -8.68 -5.07 -8.37
CA LEU A 28 -10.02 -5.34 -8.86
C LEU A 28 -11.07 -5.02 -7.78
N VAL A 29 -10.76 -5.35 -6.53
CA VAL A 29 -11.63 -5.05 -5.39
C VAL A 29 -11.79 -3.53 -5.22
N SER A 30 -10.71 -2.75 -5.35
CA SER A 30 -10.79 -1.29 -5.26
C SER A 30 -11.61 -0.67 -6.40
N MET A 31 -11.47 -1.19 -7.64
CA MET A 31 -12.30 -0.76 -8.77
C MET A 31 -13.78 -1.09 -8.55
N ILE A 32 -14.10 -2.28 -8.03
CA ILE A 32 -15.49 -2.65 -7.69
C ILE A 32 -16.04 -1.71 -6.61
N ALA A 33 -15.27 -1.41 -5.57
CA ALA A 33 -15.70 -0.50 -4.50
C ALA A 33 -16.01 0.91 -5.03
N LEU A 34 -15.17 1.43 -5.95
CA LEU A 34 -15.43 2.71 -6.63
C LEU A 34 -16.70 2.67 -7.49
N CYS A 35 -16.91 1.60 -8.26
CA CYS A 35 -18.13 1.43 -9.05
C CYS A 35 -19.38 1.34 -8.16
N VAL A 36 -19.32 0.58 -7.06
CA VAL A 36 -20.42 0.46 -6.10
C VAL A 36 -20.72 1.80 -5.44
N LEU A 37 -19.69 2.57 -5.08
CA LEU A 37 -19.85 3.92 -4.53
C LEU A 37 -20.58 4.84 -5.52
N PHE A 38 -20.17 4.84 -6.79
CA PHE A 38 -20.82 5.64 -7.83
C PHE A 38 -22.29 5.22 -8.08
N ILE A 39 -22.55 3.91 -8.16
CA ILE A 39 -23.92 3.39 -8.35
C ILE A 39 -24.80 3.73 -7.15
N MET A 40 -24.28 3.63 -5.92
CA MET A 40 -25.03 3.95 -4.71
C MET A 40 -25.33 5.45 -4.59
N ASP A 41 -24.40 6.32 -4.98
CA ASP A 41 -24.63 7.78 -5.03
C ASP A 41 -25.75 8.15 -6.02
N GLU A 42 -25.73 7.56 -7.23
CA GLU A 42 -26.79 7.75 -8.22
C GLU A 42 -28.15 7.22 -7.72
N LEU A 43 -28.17 6.05 -7.07
CA LEU A 43 -29.39 5.41 -6.57
C LEU A 43 -30.02 6.15 -5.37
N LEU A 44 -29.20 6.70 -4.47
CA LEU A 44 -29.66 7.40 -3.25
C LEU A 44 -30.16 8.82 -3.53
N GLY A 45 -29.98 9.35 -4.73
CA GLY A 45 -30.59 10.61 -5.15
C GLY A 45 -29.68 11.55 -5.93
N GLY A 46 -28.50 11.10 -6.38
CA GLY A 46 -27.59 11.86 -7.24
C GLY A 46 -27.33 13.28 -6.71
N LYS A 47 -28.04 14.28 -7.27
CA LYS A 47 -27.93 15.71 -6.92
C LYS A 47 -28.30 16.08 -5.47
N THR A 48 -28.98 15.22 -4.72
CA THR A 48 -29.33 15.46 -3.30
C THR A 48 -28.57 14.59 -2.31
N SER A 49 -27.83 13.57 -2.77
CA SER A 49 -26.97 12.77 -1.89
C SER A 49 -25.65 13.49 -1.69
N ASN A 50 -25.11 13.43 -0.48
CA ASN A 50 -23.82 14.03 -0.13
C ASN A 50 -22.71 12.96 -0.09
N LEU A 51 -22.94 11.80 -0.72
CA LEU A 51 -21.96 10.72 -0.85
C LEU A 51 -20.79 11.16 -1.73
N ILE A 52 -21.08 11.78 -2.88
CA ILE A 52 -20.08 12.31 -3.81
C ILE A 52 -20.40 13.78 -4.09
N SER A 53 -19.63 14.71 -3.50
CA SER A 53 -19.87 16.15 -3.68
C SER A 53 -19.69 16.63 -5.13
N ASN A 54 -18.87 15.94 -5.93
CA ASN A 54 -18.68 16.18 -7.37
C ASN A 54 -18.21 14.89 -8.06
N PRO A 55 -18.80 14.48 -9.19
CA PRO A 55 -18.35 13.28 -9.94
C PRO A 55 -16.88 13.32 -10.35
N SER A 56 -16.31 14.52 -10.58
CA SER A 56 -14.89 14.71 -10.86
C SER A 56 -13.97 14.33 -9.70
N ASN A 57 -14.50 14.28 -8.46
CA ASN A 57 -13.70 14.04 -7.26
C ASN A 57 -13.49 12.56 -6.95
N ILE A 58 -14.21 11.65 -7.62
CA ILE A 58 -14.16 10.20 -7.38
C ILE A 58 -12.74 9.65 -7.58
N PHE A 59 -12.01 10.20 -8.55
CA PHE A 59 -10.65 9.78 -8.87
C PHE A 59 -9.55 10.58 -8.17
N LEU A 60 -9.88 11.60 -7.36
CA LEU A 60 -8.87 12.39 -6.65
C LEU A 60 -8.01 11.55 -5.71
N GLY A 61 -8.52 10.40 -5.23
CA GLY A 61 -7.76 9.45 -4.44
C GLY A 61 -6.52 8.91 -5.14
N PHE A 62 -6.51 8.79 -6.48
CA PHE A 62 -5.35 8.32 -7.24
C PHE A 62 -4.21 9.34 -7.28
N GLY A 63 -4.53 10.64 -7.20
CA GLY A 63 -3.54 11.72 -7.13
C GLY A 63 -3.07 12.03 -5.71
N HIS A 64 -3.49 11.26 -4.71
CA HIS A 64 -3.15 11.51 -3.32
C HIS A 64 -1.62 11.36 -3.10
N PRO A 65 -0.95 12.28 -2.38
CA PRO A 65 0.49 12.22 -2.15
C PRO A 65 1.00 10.87 -1.60
N ALA A 66 0.19 10.14 -0.82
CA ALA A 66 0.57 8.81 -0.34
C ALA A 66 0.67 7.76 -1.47
N VAL A 67 -0.18 7.83 -2.49
CA VAL A 67 -0.11 6.90 -3.64
C VAL A 67 1.15 7.19 -4.46
N ILE A 68 1.45 8.47 -4.68
CA ILE A 68 2.64 8.91 -5.42
C ILE A 68 3.92 8.51 -4.69
N THR A 69 3.98 8.66 -3.36
CA THR A 69 5.15 8.24 -2.57
C THR A 69 5.36 6.74 -2.60
N VAL A 70 4.31 5.91 -2.51
CA VAL A 70 4.44 4.44 -2.67
C VAL A 70 4.97 4.09 -4.07
N ALA A 71 4.46 4.73 -5.12
CA ALA A 71 4.96 4.51 -6.49
C ALA A 71 6.45 4.88 -6.62
N ALA A 72 6.86 6.05 -6.13
CA ALA A 72 8.25 6.49 -6.14
C ALA A 72 9.16 5.51 -5.37
N VAL A 73 8.69 5.03 -4.22
CA VAL A 73 9.40 4.06 -3.40
C VAL A 73 9.60 2.74 -4.14
N LEU A 74 8.59 2.21 -4.84
CA LEU A 74 8.74 1.00 -5.66
C LEU A 74 9.75 1.19 -6.79
N ILE A 75 9.77 2.36 -7.43
CA ILE A 75 10.76 2.71 -8.47
C ILE A 75 12.17 2.73 -7.88
N ILE A 76 12.37 3.43 -6.76
CA ILE A 76 13.67 3.48 -6.06
C ILE A 76 14.10 2.07 -5.64
N SER A 77 13.19 1.26 -5.10
CA SER A 77 13.48 -0.12 -4.73
C SER A 77 13.93 -0.96 -5.92
N SER A 78 13.30 -0.78 -7.09
CA SER A 78 13.73 -1.45 -8.32
C SER A 78 15.08 -0.94 -8.82
N ALA A 79 15.35 0.36 -8.70
CA ALA A 79 16.63 0.96 -9.10
C ALA A 79 17.79 0.44 -8.25
N LEU A 80 17.64 0.39 -6.92
CA LEU A 80 18.66 -0.16 -6.00
C LEU A 80 18.92 -1.65 -6.25
N ARG A 81 17.88 -2.42 -6.59
CA ARG A 81 18.02 -3.83 -6.97
C ARG A 81 18.80 -3.97 -8.26
N ASN A 82 18.45 -3.20 -9.29
CA ASN A 82 19.12 -3.27 -10.60
C ASN A 82 20.56 -2.74 -10.56
N SER A 83 20.90 -1.85 -9.63
CA SER A 83 22.26 -1.32 -9.46
C SER A 83 23.18 -2.22 -8.63
N GLY A 84 22.70 -3.36 -8.12
CA GLY A 84 23.50 -4.32 -7.31
C GLY A 84 23.85 -3.81 -5.91
N VAL A 85 23.25 -2.70 -5.45
CA VAL A 85 23.48 -2.15 -4.10
C VAL A 85 22.96 -3.12 -3.04
N VAL A 86 21.82 -3.76 -3.32
CA VAL A 86 21.23 -4.79 -2.45
C VAL A 86 22.17 -5.99 -2.29
N ASP A 87 22.80 -6.44 -3.38
CA ASP A 87 23.77 -7.55 -3.37
C ASP A 87 25.05 -7.19 -2.59
N PHE A 88 25.52 -5.94 -2.73
CA PHE A 88 26.66 -5.44 -1.97
C PHE A 88 26.38 -5.41 -0.46
N ILE A 89 25.20 -4.92 -0.06
CA ILE A 89 24.76 -4.90 1.34
C ILE A 89 24.65 -6.34 1.88
N SER A 90 24.01 -7.24 1.13
CA SER A 90 23.85 -8.65 1.50
C SER A 90 25.19 -9.32 1.77
N ARG A 91 26.14 -9.19 0.84
CA ARG A 91 27.50 -9.79 0.96
C ARG A 91 28.27 -9.28 2.17
N LYS A 92 28.02 -8.04 2.59
CA LYS A 92 28.65 -7.43 3.77
C LYS A 92 28.03 -7.90 5.09
N ILE A 93 26.75 -8.29 5.07
CA ILE A 93 26.01 -8.81 6.21
C ILE A 93 26.20 -10.34 6.37
N THR A 94 26.41 -11.09 5.28
CA THR A 94 26.65 -12.54 5.29
C THR A 94 27.68 -13.02 6.35
N PRO A 95 28.86 -12.41 6.53
CA PRO A 95 29.83 -12.88 7.54
C PRO A 95 29.35 -12.71 9.00
N LEU A 96 28.33 -11.89 9.25
CA LEU A 96 27.71 -11.69 10.57
C LEU A 96 26.69 -12.79 10.91
N SER A 97 26.39 -13.70 9.97
CA SER A 97 25.47 -14.82 10.14
C SER A 97 25.96 -15.90 11.14
N LYS A 98 27.24 -15.83 11.58
CA LYS A 98 27.78 -16.74 12.61
C LYS A 98 27.06 -16.65 13.96
N PHE A 99 26.45 -15.51 14.28
CA PHE A 99 25.67 -15.32 15.51
C PHE A 99 24.30 -14.73 15.16
N GLN A 100 23.24 -15.51 15.40
CA GLN A 100 21.86 -15.16 15.02
C GLN A 100 21.41 -13.77 15.55
N ILE A 101 21.78 -13.42 16.78
CA ILE A 101 21.45 -12.12 17.39
C ILE A 101 22.13 -10.96 16.65
N VAL A 102 23.39 -11.14 16.24
CA VAL A 102 24.18 -10.11 15.54
C VAL A 102 23.67 -9.93 14.10
N HIS A 103 23.24 -11.02 13.46
CA HIS A 103 22.63 -10.97 12.14
C HIS A 103 21.30 -10.21 12.16
N ILE A 104 20.41 -10.55 13.10
CA ILE A 104 19.10 -9.89 13.25
C ILE A 104 19.27 -8.41 13.60
N SER A 105 20.16 -8.06 14.53
CA SER A 105 20.36 -6.66 14.94
C SER A 105 20.97 -5.81 13.82
N SER A 106 21.96 -6.34 13.10
CA SER A 106 22.57 -5.70 11.93
C SER A 106 21.53 -5.46 10.83
N LEU A 107 20.80 -6.51 10.44
CA LEU A 107 19.78 -6.41 9.40
C LEU A 107 18.67 -5.43 9.79
N SER A 108 18.20 -5.49 11.05
CA SER A 108 17.19 -4.56 11.57
C SER A 108 17.68 -3.11 11.58
N GLY A 109 18.95 -2.87 11.91
CA GLY A 109 19.54 -1.53 11.87
C GLY A 109 19.60 -0.96 10.45
N VAL A 110 20.00 -1.78 9.47
CA VAL A 110 20.02 -1.37 8.06
C VAL A 110 18.59 -1.13 7.56
N VAL A 111 17.64 -2.02 7.86
CA VAL A 111 16.21 -1.84 7.54
C VAL A 111 15.66 -0.57 8.17
N ALA A 112 16.01 -0.26 9.43
CA ALA A 112 15.53 0.94 10.12
C ALA A 112 16.01 2.23 9.44
N ILE A 113 17.28 2.29 9.01
CA ILE A 113 17.83 3.43 8.27
C ILE A 113 17.11 3.62 6.92
N PHE A 114 16.92 2.54 6.16
CA PHE A 114 16.17 2.61 4.90
C PHE A 114 14.69 2.95 5.10
N SER A 115 14.05 2.41 6.14
CA SER A 115 12.64 2.65 6.48
C SER A 115 12.40 4.11 6.87
N ALA A 116 13.36 4.76 7.53
CA ALA A 116 13.31 6.18 7.86
C ALA A 116 13.27 7.09 6.61
N ILE A 117 13.77 6.63 5.46
CA ILE A 117 13.83 7.42 4.22
C ILE A 117 12.69 7.05 3.26
N MET A 118 12.36 5.76 3.14
CA MET A 118 11.50 5.22 2.07
C MET A 118 10.17 4.63 2.56
N ASN A 119 9.83 4.74 3.84
CA ASN A 119 8.67 4.07 4.46
C ASN A 119 8.85 2.53 4.57
N ASN A 120 8.03 1.92 5.42
CA ASN A 120 8.13 0.53 5.86
C ASN A 120 7.97 -0.47 4.70
N VAL A 121 7.06 -0.19 3.75
CA VAL A 121 6.81 -1.06 2.58
C VAL A 121 8.01 -1.10 1.63
N GLY A 122 8.64 0.04 1.39
CA GLY A 122 9.82 0.16 0.53
C GLY A 122 11.03 -0.56 1.07
N ALA A 123 11.31 -0.34 2.36
CA ALA A 123 12.41 -0.97 3.07
C ALA A 123 12.23 -2.50 3.13
N LEU A 124 11.02 -2.98 3.41
CA LEU A 124 10.70 -4.42 3.37
C LEU A 124 10.96 -5.02 1.98
N ALA A 125 10.45 -4.39 0.91
CA ALA A 125 10.60 -4.89 -0.46
C ALA A 125 12.07 -5.00 -0.92
N LEU A 126 12.94 -4.12 -0.42
CA LEU A 126 14.38 -4.17 -0.65
C LEU A 126 15.09 -5.26 0.16
N MET A 127 14.63 -5.52 1.37
CA MET A 127 15.35 -6.36 2.34
C MET A 127 14.87 -7.80 2.42
N ILE A 128 13.68 -8.14 1.91
CA ILE A 128 13.24 -9.53 1.72
C ILE A 128 14.33 -10.44 1.09
N PRO A 129 14.97 -10.08 -0.04
CA PRO A 129 16.02 -10.92 -0.63
C PRO A 129 17.33 -10.96 0.18
N VAL A 130 17.50 -10.06 1.16
CA VAL A 130 18.66 -10.03 2.08
C VAL A 130 18.37 -10.84 3.34
N ALA A 131 17.10 -10.96 3.72
CA ALA A 131 16.63 -11.68 4.89
C ALA A 131 16.43 -13.19 4.66
N ILE A 132 16.17 -13.61 3.42
CA ILE A 132 16.04 -15.00 2.99
C ILE A 132 17.40 -15.51 2.53
#